data_AF-A0AAJ0FVB3-F1
#
_entry.id   AF-A0AAJ0FVB3-F1
#
_cell.length_a   1.000
_cell.length_b   1.000
_cell.length_c   1.000
_cell.angle_alpha   90.00
_cell.angle_beta   90.00
_cell.angle_gamma   90.00
#
_symmetry.space_group_name_H-M   'P 1'
#
loop_
_entity.id
_entity.type
_entity.pdbx_description
1 polymer ?
#
loop_
_entity_poly.entity_id
_entity_poly.type
_entity_poly.pdbx_seq_one_letter_code
_entity_poly.pdbx_strand_id
1 'polypeptide(L)'
;MATKSDQGSPPTRLDTFLKNNPATKYIHYVVVTLFGTLETQILPIAGCQERVRLTNDTYRVSPFSLWGGFGNVKIFADNFRYGSDLWHPDWTSLKAMDQHNASVICNVSESATHHRDVELGNSFHRCPRSGLQIALQKVNEQLNVALLVGFELEFYLLEKTPDVGQGWKAPTAVPGCYWSSPIFLRGDLGICLATCVDAIEAAGIMRRLEILCGIGMPFEAASRLGAEMCGEWQAWGTDNKDVPVRKVREGHLELRCIDFMSNIYLVIASYIAAGLLGITAKEPLEQKDCLGSPSWITDKERQTLGIVKRLPSTSTASLIRLEQDRMGLDDVIGTKLMEFFLKVRMTDTKVDWKELQLVLY
;
A
#
# COMPACT_ATOMS: atom_id res chain seq x y z
N MET A 1 -11.63 6.98 3.07
CA MET A 1 -11.88 7.20 4.51
C MET A 1 -12.70 8.47 4.65
N ALA A 2 -13.96 8.35 5.09
CA ALA A 2 -14.87 9.48 5.15
C ALA A 2 -14.50 10.43 6.28
N THR A 3 -14.27 11.69 5.91
CA THR A 3 -14.13 12.85 6.78
C THR A 3 -15.45 13.14 7.48
N LYS A 4 -15.61 12.59 8.69
CA LYS A 4 -16.32 13.13 9.85
C LYS A 4 -16.17 12.13 11.00
N SER A 5 -15.02 12.20 11.67
CA SER A 5 -14.80 11.48 12.93
C SER A 5 -15.57 12.18 14.04
N ASP A 6 -16.46 11.44 14.69
CA ASP A 6 -16.94 11.75 16.04
C ASP A 6 -15.73 12.05 16.94
N GLN A 7 -15.75 13.16 17.69
CA GLN A 7 -14.57 13.81 18.30
C GLN A 7 -14.29 13.40 19.76
N GLY A 8 -14.42 12.11 20.09
CA GLY A 8 -14.06 11.61 21.42
C GLY A 8 -12.54 11.42 21.60
N SER A 9 -12.02 11.69 22.80
CA SER A 9 -10.67 11.30 23.22
C SER A 9 -10.52 9.76 23.25
N PRO A 10 -9.29 9.22 23.23
CA PRO A 10 -9.07 7.76 23.31
C PRO A 10 -9.86 7.03 24.41
N PRO A 11 -9.91 7.53 25.68
CA PRO A 11 -10.75 6.91 26.72
C PRO A 11 -12.22 6.85 26.33
N THR A 12 -12.76 7.98 25.85
CA THR A 12 -14.17 8.09 25.48
C THR A 12 -14.55 7.13 24.36
N ARG A 13 -13.66 6.91 23.38
CA ARG A 13 -13.90 5.97 22.27
C ARG A 13 -13.94 4.52 22.75
N LEU A 14 -12.94 4.11 23.51
CA LEU A 14 -12.86 2.73 24.01
C LEU A 14 -14.06 2.42 24.92
N ASP A 15 -14.40 3.32 25.84
CA ASP A 15 -15.54 3.13 26.74
C ASP A 15 -16.87 3.09 25.99
N THR A 16 -17.06 3.96 24.99
CA THR A 16 -18.27 3.94 24.15
C THR A 16 -18.38 2.65 23.35
N PHE A 17 -17.26 2.18 22.78
CA PHE A 17 -17.21 0.92 22.05
C PHE A 17 -17.57 -0.26 22.94
N LEU A 18 -17.00 -0.36 24.15
CA LEU A 18 -17.24 -1.46 25.08
C LEU A 18 -18.68 -1.45 25.63
N LYS A 19 -19.29 -0.28 25.81
CA LYS A 19 -20.72 -0.17 26.15
C LYS A 19 -21.61 -0.77 25.05
N ASN A 20 -21.26 -0.55 23.79
CA ASN A 20 -22.01 -1.08 22.65
C ASN A 20 -21.67 -2.55 22.35
N ASN A 21 -20.53 -3.06 22.83
CA ASN A 21 -20.03 -4.40 22.60
C ASN A 21 -19.65 -5.09 23.93
N PRO A 22 -20.62 -5.34 24.83
CA PRO A 22 -20.34 -5.79 26.20
C PRO A 22 -19.71 -7.19 26.29
N ALA A 23 -19.80 -7.98 25.22
CA ALA A 23 -19.21 -9.32 25.16
C ALA A 23 -17.72 -9.34 24.75
N THR A 24 -17.16 -8.19 24.34
CA THR A 24 -15.75 -8.09 23.95
C THR A 24 -14.82 -8.37 25.14
N LYS A 25 -13.86 -9.27 24.94
CA LYS A 25 -12.86 -9.67 25.94
C LYS A 25 -11.44 -9.25 25.55
N TYR A 26 -11.16 -9.18 24.25
CA TYR A 26 -9.82 -8.91 23.73
C TYR A 26 -9.83 -7.83 22.64
N ILE A 27 -8.75 -7.05 22.61
CA ILE A 27 -8.46 -6.09 21.55
C ILE A 27 -7.15 -6.50 20.89
N HIS A 28 -7.22 -6.70 19.58
CA HIS A 28 -6.11 -7.04 18.71
C HIS A 28 -5.48 -5.73 18.26
N TYR A 29 -4.28 -5.45 18.75
CA TYR A 29 -3.46 -4.36 18.25
C TYR A 29 -2.81 -4.87 16.98
N VAL A 30 -3.06 -4.20 15.85
CA VAL A 30 -2.64 -4.67 14.53
C VAL A 30 -1.70 -3.65 13.90
N VAL A 31 -0.53 -4.10 13.47
CA VAL A 31 0.41 -3.32 12.67
C VAL A 31 0.53 -3.95 11.29
N VAL A 32 0.74 -3.11 10.29
CA VAL A 32 1.11 -3.55 8.94
C VAL A 32 2.59 -3.23 8.75
N THR A 33 3.39 -4.29 8.64
CA THR A 33 4.85 -4.19 8.48
C THR A 33 5.20 -3.60 7.11
N LEU A 34 6.46 -3.25 6.87
CA LEU A 34 6.97 -2.71 5.60
C LEU A 34 6.58 -3.55 4.37
N PHE A 35 6.33 -4.85 4.55
CA PHE A 35 5.99 -5.80 3.47
C PHE A 35 4.49 -6.10 3.37
N GLY A 36 3.63 -5.41 4.13
CA GLY A 36 2.19 -5.63 4.09
C GLY A 36 1.70 -6.78 4.99
N THR A 37 2.60 -7.48 5.67
CA THR A 37 2.23 -8.51 6.64
C THR A 37 1.57 -7.89 7.87
N LEU A 38 0.54 -8.56 8.39
CA LEU A 38 -0.12 -8.16 9.63
C LEU A 38 0.61 -8.78 10.83
N GLU A 39 1.12 -7.93 11.72
CA GLU A 39 1.54 -8.34 13.05
C GLU A 39 0.43 -8.01 14.05
N THR A 40 0.14 -8.93 14.97
CA THR A 40 -0.96 -8.77 15.93
C THR A 40 -0.52 -9.08 17.35
N GLN A 41 -0.92 -8.24 18.29
CA GLN A 41 -0.80 -8.45 19.73
C GLN A 41 -2.19 -8.45 20.35
N ILE A 42 -2.56 -9.52 21.04
CA ILE A 42 -3.90 -9.70 21.61
C ILE A 42 -3.86 -9.30 23.09
N LEU A 43 -4.59 -8.25 23.44
CA LEU A 43 -4.62 -7.69 24.79
C LEU A 43 -5.99 -7.85 25.43
N PRO A 44 -6.08 -8.24 26.71
CA PRO A 44 -7.33 -8.18 27.46
C PRO A 44 -7.84 -6.74 27.59
N ILE A 45 -9.16 -6.54 27.54
CA ILE A 45 -9.78 -5.21 27.65
C ILE A 45 -9.31 -4.43 28.89
N ALA A 46 -9.11 -5.12 30.01
CA ALA A 46 -8.66 -4.50 31.26
C ALA A 46 -7.28 -3.82 31.09
N GLY A 47 -6.36 -4.48 30.38
CA GLY A 47 -5.04 -3.92 30.09
C GLY A 47 -5.10 -2.74 29.12
N CYS A 48 -6.01 -2.77 28.15
CA CYS A 48 -6.23 -1.63 27.25
C CYS A 48 -6.81 -0.43 28.02
N GLN A 49 -7.84 -0.64 28.84
CA GLN A 49 -8.46 0.40 29.65
C GLN A 49 -7.48 1.04 30.63
N GLU A 50 -6.64 0.24 31.29
CA GLU A 50 -5.59 0.74 32.19
C GLU A 50 -4.62 1.65 31.45
N ARG A 51 -4.08 1.21 30.30
CA ARG A 51 -3.12 1.99 29.52
C ARG A 51 -3.70 3.32 29.01
N VAL A 52 -4.93 3.28 28.50
CA VAL A 52 -5.66 4.46 28.04
C VAL A 52 -5.92 5.44 29.19
N ARG A 53 -6.27 4.93 30.38
CA ARG A 53 -6.46 5.74 31.59
C ARG A 53 -5.16 6.37 32.08
N LEU A 54 -4.05 5.66 31.99
CA LEU A 54 -2.72 6.15 32.35
C LEU A 54 -2.13 7.13 31.32
N THR A 55 -2.87 7.48 30.27
CA THR A 55 -2.41 8.32 29.14
C THR A 55 -1.14 7.79 28.47
N ASN A 56 -0.88 6.49 28.60
CA ASN A 56 0.22 5.77 27.97
C ASN A 56 -0.35 4.51 27.31
N ASP A 57 -1.14 4.72 26.26
CA ASP A 57 -1.80 3.67 25.49
C ASP A 57 -0.86 2.89 24.57
N THR A 58 0.43 3.21 24.62
CA THR A 58 1.46 2.52 23.85
C THR A 58 1.69 1.08 24.33
N TYR A 59 2.02 0.23 23.37
CA TYR A 59 2.44 -1.15 23.61
C TYR A 59 3.87 -1.36 23.15
N ARG A 60 4.73 -1.86 24.05
CA ARG A 60 6.15 -2.05 23.77
C ARG A 60 6.37 -3.41 23.11
N VAL A 61 7.11 -3.42 22.01
CA VAL A 61 7.41 -4.63 21.22
C VAL A 61 8.89 -4.74 20.91
N SER A 62 9.30 -5.85 20.28
CA SER A 62 10.66 -5.96 19.73
C SER A 62 10.89 -4.87 18.67
N PRO A 63 12.14 -4.38 18.55
CA PRO A 63 12.52 -3.31 17.61
C PRO A 63 12.62 -3.77 16.14
N PHE A 64 11.79 -4.75 15.77
CA PHE A 64 11.75 -5.37 14.43
C PHE A 64 10.35 -5.28 13.80
N SER A 65 9.43 -4.58 14.45
CA SER A 65 8.02 -4.66 14.07
C SER A 65 7.74 -4.01 12.72
N LEU A 66 8.44 -2.93 12.36
CA LEU A 66 8.32 -2.37 11.01
C LEU A 66 8.96 -3.26 9.95
N TRP A 67 9.99 -4.03 10.29
CA TRP A 67 10.72 -4.85 9.33
C TRP A 67 9.91 -6.06 8.85
N GLY A 68 9.20 -6.75 9.75
CA GLY A 68 8.32 -7.87 9.40
C GLY A 68 9.02 -9.14 8.92
N GLY A 69 10.34 -9.26 9.07
CA GLY A 69 11.05 -10.54 8.93
C GLY A 69 11.64 -10.90 7.56
N PHE A 70 11.61 -10.01 6.56
CA PHE A 70 12.02 -10.32 5.19
C PHE A 70 13.36 -9.70 4.76
N GLY A 71 14.15 -10.40 3.95
CA GLY A 71 15.44 -9.91 3.46
C GLY A 71 16.63 -10.24 4.37
N ASN A 72 17.82 -9.74 4.04
CA ASN A 72 19.05 -10.16 4.70
C ASN A 72 19.27 -9.44 6.04
N VAL A 73 19.09 -10.15 7.15
CA VAL A 73 19.24 -9.61 8.53
C VAL A 73 20.58 -8.92 8.77
N LYS A 74 21.65 -9.30 8.05
CA LYS A 74 22.98 -8.70 8.20
C LYS A 74 23.00 -7.20 7.91
N ILE A 75 22.08 -6.67 7.11
CA ILE A 75 22.00 -5.21 6.84
C ILE A 75 21.59 -4.37 8.05
N PHE A 76 20.98 -5.02 9.04
CA PHE A 76 20.59 -4.39 10.30
C PHE A 76 21.68 -4.53 11.37
N ALA A 77 22.64 -5.44 11.20
CA ALA A 77 23.69 -5.69 12.19
C ALA A 77 24.51 -4.42 12.51
N ASP A 78 24.77 -3.58 11.52
CA ASP A 78 25.57 -2.35 11.70
C ASP A 78 24.75 -1.16 12.24
N ASN A 79 23.42 -1.26 12.21
CA ASN A 79 22.50 -0.16 12.47
C ASN A 79 21.67 -0.33 13.75
N PHE A 80 21.83 -1.46 14.44
CA PHE A 80 20.98 -1.88 15.53
C PHE A 80 21.68 -1.90 16.90
N ARG A 81 20.94 -1.56 17.95
CA ARG A 81 21.31 -1.70 19.37
C ARG A 81 20.12 -2.27 20.16
N TYR A 82 20.38 -2.86 21.34
CA TYR A 82 19.33 -3.36 22.26
C TYR A 82 18.24 -2.31 22.48
N GLY A 83 16.97 -2.69 22.35
CA GLY A 83 15.87 -1.72 22.37
C GLY A 83 14.47 -2.30 22.20
N SER A 84 13.51 -1.41 21.94
CA SER A 84 12.10 -1.74 21.67
C SER A 84 11.44 -0.66 20.82
N ASP A 85 10.52 -1.08 19.94
CA ASP A 85 9.58 -0.17 19.29
C ASP A 85 8.34 0.01 20.17
N LEU A 86 7.54 1.03 19.84
CA LEU A 86 6.25 1.28 20.46
C LEU A 86 5.15 1.26 19.41
N TRP A 87 4.08 0.54 19.70
CA TRP A 87 2.84 0.56 18.96
C TRP A 87 1.87 1.55 19.58
N HIS A 88 1.34 2.45 18.75
CA HIS A 88 0.43 3.53 19.13
C HIS A 88 -0.95 3.24 18.55
N PRO A 89 -1.92 2.76 19.35
CA PRO A 89 -3.25 2.42 18.85
C PRO A 89 -4.00 3.66 18.35
N ASP A 90 -4.48 3.61 17.12
CA ASP A 90 -5.40 4.60 16.56
C ASP A 90 -6.83 4.17 16.86
N TRP A 91 -7.35 4.64 17.99
CA TRP A 91 -8.70 4.31 18.45
C TRP A 91 -9.83 4.74 17.50
N THR A 92 -9.55 5.56 16.48
CA THR A 92 -10.53 5.84 15.42
C THR A 92 -10.76 4.64 14.49
N SER A 93 -9.82 3.68 14.48
CA SER A 93 -9.89 2.44 13.72
C SER A 93 -10.47 1.25 14.50
N LEU A 94 -10.87 1.47 15.76
CA LEU A 94 -11.41 0.42 16.62
C LEU A 94 -12.70 -0.16 16.01
N LYS A 95 -12.70 -1.47 15.79
CA LYS A 95 -13.83 -2.20 15.21
C LYS A 95 -14.01 -3.56 15.86
N ALA A 96 -15.24 -4.04 15.97
CA ALA A 96 -15.52 -5.42 16.34
C ALA A 96 -15.09 -6.36 15.20
N MET A 97 -14.51 -7.50 15.56
CA MET A 97 -14.21 -8.59 14.62
C MET A 97 -15.22 -9.72 14.78
N ASP A 98 -15.45 -10.12 16.04
CA ASP A 98 -16.45 -11.09 16.43
C ASP A 98 -17.04 -10.71 17.79
N GLN A 99 -17.81 -11.62 18.40
CA GLN A 99 -18.47 -11.38 19.69
C GLN A 99 -17.49 -11.07 20.85
N HIS A 100 -16.27 -11.62 20.81
CA HIS A 100 -15.29 -11.52 21.89
C HIS A 100 -14.03 -10.73 21.52
N ASN A 101 -13.81 -10.48 20.24
CA ASN A 101 -12.61 -9.83 19.73
C ASN A 101 -12.94 -8.52 19.00
N ALA A 102 -12.16 -7.50 19.30
CA ALA A 102 -12.09 -6.25 18.52
C ALA A 102 -10.67 -6.07 17.97
N SER A 103 -10.50 -5.19 16.99
CA SER A 103 -9.19 -4.82 16.45
C SER A 103 -9.02 -3.31 16.42
N VAL A 104 -7.80 -2.85 16.64
CA VAL A 104 -7.36 -1.47 16.45
C VAL A 104 -6.05 -1.47 15.67
N ILE A 105 -5.94 -0.58 14.68
CA ILE A 105 -4.71 -0.39 13.91
C ILE A 105 -3.75 0.47 14.71
N CYS A 106 -2.47 0.13 14.71
CA CYS A 106 -1.42 0.88 15.39
C CYS A 106 -0.45 1.54 14.40
N ASN A 107 0.04 2.73 14.76
CA ASN A 107 1.27 3.29 14.20
C ASN A 107 2.47 2.73 14.97
N VAL A 108 3.64 2.69 14.34
CA VAL A 108 4.87 2.25 15.01
C VAL A 108 5.85 3.40 15.11
N SER A 109 6.40 3.62 16.30
CA SER A 109 7.53 4.53 16.50
C SER A 109 8.78 3.74 16.88
N GLU A 110 9.88 4.00 16.19
CA GLU A 110 11.21 3.51 16.54
C GLU A 110 11.94 4.53 17.44
N SER A 111 12.80 4.07 18.34
CA SER A 111 13.59 4.98 19.19
C SER A 111 15.02 5.16 18.69
N ALA A 112 15.48 6.41 18.60
CA ALA A 112 16.86 6.77 18.25
C ALA A 112 17.92 6.27 19.24
N THR A 113 17.51 5.85 20.44
CA THR A 113 18.42 5.17 21.38
C THR A 113 18.85 3.78 20.86
N HIS A 114 18.13 3.22 19.89
CA HIS A 114 18.29 1.83 19.44
C HIS A 114 18.62 1.69 17.96
N HIS A 115 18.21 2.65 17.12
CA HIS A 115 18.54 2.71 15.70
C HIS A 115 19.42 3.94 15.44
N ARG A 116 20.57 3.74 14.78
CA ARG A 116 21.54 4.85 14.56
C ARG A 116 21.09 5.84 13.51
N ASP A 117 20.12 5.46 12.68
CA ASP A 117 19.53 6.26 11.61
C ASP A 117 18.12 6.77 11.92
N VAL A 118 17.64 6.63 13.18
CA VAL A 118 16.40 7.28 13.63
C VAL A 118 16.68 8.68 14.10
N GLU A 119 15.89 9.62 13.58
CA GLU A 119 15.97 11.01 13.99
C GLU A 119 15.29 11.18 15.36
N LEU A 120 16.01 11.74 16.34
CA LEU A 120 15.51 11.97 17.70
C LEU A 120 14.20 12.78 17.75
N GLY A 121 13.96 13.64 16.76
CA GLY A 121 12.76 14.47 16.67
C GLY A 121 11.60 13.84 15.88
N ASN A 122 11.80 12.70 15.21
CA ASN A 122 10.78 12.05 14.39
C ASN A 122 10.89 10.52 14.42
N SER A 123 10.32 9.93 15.46
CA SER A 123 10.32 8.48 15.68
C SER A 123 9.42 7.68 14.73
N PHE A 124 8.59 8.34 13.91
CA PHE A 124 7.64 7.70 12.98
C PHE A 124 8.10 7.68 11.52
N HIS A 125 9.28 8.23 11.23
CA HIS A 125 9.74 8.52 9.86
C HIS A 125 9.95 7.29 8.94
N ARG A 126 9.91 6.07 9.48
CA ARG A 126 9.99 4.80 8.74
C ARG A 126 8.68 4.00 8.79
N CYS A 127 7.63 4.52 9.45
CA CYS A 127 6.33 3.89 9.50
C CYS A 127 5.55 4.14 8.19
N PRO A 128 5.13 3.10 7.43
CA PRO A 128 4.39 3.29 6.18
C PRO A 128 3.06 4.04 6.35
N ARG A 129 2.36 3.80 7.47
CA ARG A 129 1.10 4.48 7.79
C ARG A 129 1.31 5.97 8.04
N SER A 130 2.41 6.34 8.72
CA SER A 130 2.80 7.74 8.90
C SER A 130 3.21 8.39 7.58
N GLY A 131 3.90 7.68 6.69
CA GLY A 131 4.20 8.16 5.33
C GLY A 131 2.94 8.49 4.53
N LEU A 132 1.89 7.66 4.61
CA LEU A 132 0.59 7.97 4.03
C LEU A 132 -0.07 9.20 4.66
N GLN A 133 -0.02 9.34 5.99
CA GLN A 133 -0.55 10.51 6.69
C GLN A 133 0.13 11.80 6.25
N ILE A 134 1.46 11.79 6.07
CA ILE A 134 2.23 12.92 5.56
C ILE A 134 1.80 13.25 4.12
N ALA A 135 1.69 12.25 3.24
CA ALA A 135 1.24 12.47 1.86
C ALA A 135 -0.17 13.08 1.79
N LEU A 136 -1.11 12.56 2.60
CA LEU A 136 -2.48 13.10 2.71
C LEU A 136 -2.50 14.53 3.23
N GLN A 137 -1.68 14.84 4.24
CA GLN A 137 -1.56 16.20 4.78
C GLN A 137 -1.06 17.17 3.70
N LYS A 138 -0.01 16.81 2.96
CA LYS A 138 0.54 17.64 1.87
C LYS A 138 -0.49 17.89 0.76
N VAL A 139 -1.25 16.87 0.37
CA VAL A 139 -2.34 17.05 -0.61
C VAL A 139 -3.41 18.00 -0.09
N ASN A 140 -3.82 17.83 1.16
CA ASN A 140 -4.82 18.72 1.76
C ASN A 140 -4.31 20.17 1.84
N GLU A 141 -3.06 20.39 2.24
CA GLU A 141 -2.46 21.72 2.35
C GLU A 141 -2.26 22.40 0.99
N GLN A 142 -1.86 21.66 -0.04
CA GLN A 142 -1.51 22.23 -1.34
C GLN A 142 -2.69 22.30 -2.32
N LEU A 143 -3.59 21.32 -2.27
CA LEU A 143 -4.67 21.16 -3.25
C LEU A 143 -6.06 21.33 -2.62
N ASN A 144 -6.18 21.25 -1.29
CA ASN A 144 -7.46 21.32 -0.57
C ASN A 144 -8.49 20.30 -1.09
N VAL A 145 -8.04 19.08 -1.38
CA VAL A 145 -8.87 17.97 -1.84
C VAL A 145 -8.87 16.81 -0.84
N ALA A 146 -9.99 16.08 -0.80
CA ALA A 146 -10.09 14.83 -0.06
C ALA A 146 -10.07 13.66 -1.06
N LEU A 147 -9.26 12.65 -0.75
CA LEU A 147 -9.08 11.48 -1.61
C LEU A 147 -9.92 10.30 -1.09
N LEU A 148 -10.60 9.61 -2.00
CA LEU A 148 -11.27 8.36 -1.74
C LEU A 148 -10.50 7.23 -2.41
N VAL A 149 -10.28 6.14 -1.68
CA VAL A 149 -9.60 4.94 -2.17
C VAL A 149 -10.53 3.76 -1.99
N GLY A 150 -10.78 3.03 -3.08
CA GLY A 150 -11.43 1.73 -3.10
C GLY A 150 -10.42 0.65 -3.45
N PHE A 151 -10.62 -0.57 -2.95
CA PHE A 151 -9.77 -1.71 -3.24
C PHE A 151 -10.59 -2.78 -3.95
N GLU A 152 -10.01 -3.36 -5.01
CA GLU A 152 -10.49 -4.60 -5.61
C GLU A 152 -9.46 -5.69 -5.29
N LEU A 153 -9.80 -6.58 -4.36
CA LEU A 153 -8.93 -7.68 -3.95
C LEU A 153 -9.42 -8.97 -4.59
N GLU A 154 -8.65 -9.46 -5.55
CA GLU A 154 -8.85 -10.77 -6.16
C GLU A 154 -8.11 -11.83 -5.34
N PHE A 155 -8.76 -12.96 -5.09
CA PHE A 155 -8.15 -14.10 -4.39
C PHE A 155 -8.61 -15.42 -5.00
N TYR A 156 -7.77 -16.44 -4.84
CA TYR A 156 -8.08 -17.81 -5.22
C TYR A 156 -8.40 -18.63 -3.98
N LEU A 157 -9.49 -19.40 -4.04
CA LEU A 157 -9.76 -20.47 -3.09
C LEU A 157 -9.25 -21.77 -3.71
N LEU A 158 -8.44 -22.53 -2.98
CA LEU A 158 -7.88 -23.80 -3.45
C LEU A 158 -8.37 -24.94 -2.57
N GLU A 159 -8.59 -26.11 -3.17
CA GLU A 159 -8.88 -27.36 -2.48
C GLU A 159 -7.57 -28.09 -2.19
N LYS A 160 -7.40 -28.55 -0.95
CA LYS A 160 -6.25 -29.37 -0.55
C LYS A 160 -6.32 -30.73 -1.25
N THR A 161 -5.27 -31.14 -1.95
CA THR A 161 -5.18 -32.49 -2.53
C THR A 161 -4.50 -33.45 -1.56
N PRO A 162 -4.95 -34.72 -1.45
CA PRO A 162 -4.30 -35.73 -0.62
C PRO A 162 -2.87 -36.08 -1.05
N ASP A 163 -2.50 -35.84 -2.32
CA ASP A 163 -1.20 -36.22 -2.88
C ASP A 163 -0.12 -35.16 -2.66
N VAL A 164 1.02 -35.65 -2.14
CA VAL A 164 2.07 -34.92 -1.42
C VAL A 164 3.09 -34.21 -2.34
N GLY A 165 2.69 -33.83 -3.56
CA GLY A 165 3.53 -33.05 -4.48
C GLY A 165 3.09 -31.60 -4.56
N GLN A 166 1.93 -31.34 -5.17
CA GLN A 166 1.47 -29.96 -5.43
C GLN A 166 0.45 -29.41 -4.43
N GLY A 167 0.00 -30.21 -3.46
CA GLY A 167 -0.74 -29.80 -2.25
C GLY A 167 -2.13 -29.14 -2.41
N TRP A 168 -2.40 -28.47 -3.53
CA TRP A 168 -3.56 -27.59 -3.73
C TRP A 168 -4.00 -27.59 -5.20
N LYS A 169 -5.31 -27.62 -5.46
CA LYS A 169 -5.92 -27.50 -6.80
C LYS A 169 -7.05 -26.49 -6.81
N ALA A 170 -7.40 -25.94 -7.98
CA ALA A 170 -8.60 -25.13 -8.13
C ALA A 170 -9.88 -25.97 -7.86
N PRO A 171 -10.90 -25.43 -7.16
CA PRO A 171 -12.17 -26.11 -6.93
C PRO A 171 -12.84 -26.46 -8.25
N THR A 172 -13.35 -27.69 -8.37
CA THR A 172 -13.91 -28.18 -9.64
C THR A 172 -15.31 -27.59 -9.94
N ALA A 173 -15.98 -27.06 -8.91
CA ALA A 173 -17.38 -26.62 -8.96
C ALA A 173 -17.59 -25.12 -9.23
N VAL A 174 -16.53 -24.31 -9.27
CA VAL A 174 -16.65 -22.86 -9.44
C VAL A 174 -15.78 -22.41 -10.62
N PRO A 175 -16.38 -21.91 -11.72
CA PRO A 175 -15.62 -21.22 -12.74
C PRO A 175 -14.96 -20.01 -12.07
N GLY A 176 -13.64 -19.91 -12.18
CA GLY A 176 -12.84 -18.91 -11.46
C GLY A 176 -13.32 -17.47 -11.67
N CYS A 177 -12.88 -16.62 -10.74
CA CYS A 177 -13.06 -15.18 -10.61
C CYS A 177 -14.19 -14.74 -9.65
N TYR A 178 -13.78 -14.40 -8.42
CA TYR A 178 -14.57 -13.58 -7.50
C TYR A 178 -14.17 -12.12 -7.70
N TRP A 179 -15.12 -11.27 -8.09
CA TRP A 179 -14.88 -9.84 -8.31
C TRP A 179 -15.44 -9.05 -7.12
N SER A 180 -14.72 -8.00 -6.73
CA SER A 180 -15.24 -6.94 -5.85
C SER A 180 -15.37 -5.66 -6.67
N SER A 181 -16.41 -4.86 -6.41
CA SER A 181 -16.62 -3.58 -7.10
C SER A 181 -16.91 -2.49 -6.07
N PRO A 182 -16.16 -1.37 -6.07
CA PRO A 182 -16.44 -0.23 -5.22
C PRO A 182 -17.51 0.69 -5.84
N ILE A 183 -18.42 1.23 -5.01
CA ILE A 183 -19.40 2.26 -5.38
C ILE A 183 -19.13 3.54 -4.57
N PHE A 184 -19.10 4.71 -5.21
CA PHE A 184 -19.06 6.02 -4.51
C PHE A 184 -19.85 7.16 -5.21
N LEU A 185 -20.19 8.18 -4.40
CA LEU A 185 -21.14 9.32 -4.56
C LEU A 185 -20.68 10.48 -5.50
N ARG A 186 -21.62 11.39 -5.85
CA ARG A 186 -21.64 12.29 -7.04
C ARG A 186 -21.82 13.80 -6.73
N GLY A 187 -21.48 14.69 -7.71
CA GLY A 187 -21.88 16.13 -7.76
C GLY A 187 -21.26 16.94 -8.93
N ASP A 188 -21.90 18.04 -9.37
CA ASP A 188 -21.62 18.72 -10.67
C ASP A 188 -20.40 19.67 -10.71
N LEU A 189 -20.05 20.34 -9.59
CA LEU A 189 -18.86 21.20 -9.53
C LEU A 189 -17.56 20.37 -9.41
N GLY A 190 -17.68 19.13 -8.91
CA GLY A 190 -16.57 18.18 -8.79
C GLY A 190 -16.12 17.60 -10.13
N ILE A 191 -17.02 17.52 -11.11
CA ILE A 191 -16.79 16.99 -12.46
C ILE A 191 -15.72 17.83 -13.18
N CYS A 192 -15.89 19.15 -13.25
CA CYS A 192 -14.98 20.03 -13.99
C CYS A 192 -13.60 20.19 -13.34
N LEU A 193 -13.53 20.15 -12.00
CA LEU A 193 -12.26 20.15 -11.26
C LEU A 193 -11.55 18.80 -11.36
N ALA A 194 -12.30 17.69 -11.32
CA ALA A 194 -11.77 16.35 -11.49
C ALA A 194 -11.18 16.14 -12.88
N THR A 195 -11.75 16.68 -13.96
CA THR A 195 -11.18 16.54 -15.30
C THR A 195 -9.78 17.17 -15.43
N CYS A 196 -9.56 18.33 -14.78
CA CYS A 196 -8.25 18.98 -14.75
C CYS A 196 -7.26 18.29 -13.83
N VAL A 197 -7.73 17.79 -12.68
CA VAL A 197 -6.90 17.04 -11.73
C VAL A 197 -6.53 15.66 -12.29
N ASP A 198 -7.48 14.91 -12.83
CA ASP A 198 -7.28 13.58 -13.42
C ASP A 198 -6.21 13.59 -14.52
N ALA A 199 -6.21 14.60 -15.39
CA ALA A 199 -5.26 14.66 -16.50
C ALA A 199 -3.81 14.91 -16.02
N ILE A 200 -3.64 15.72 -14.98
CA ILE A 200 -2.32 16.09 -14.45
C ILE A 200 -1.85 15.08 -13.38
N GLU A 201 -2.79 14.50 -12.63
CA GLU A 201 -2.56 13.37 -11.72
C GLU A 201 -2.15 12.12 -12.51
N ALA A 202 -2.89 11.80 -13.57
CA ALA A 202 -2.51 10.75 -14.50
C ALA A 202 -1.15 11.06 -15.14
N ALA A 203 -0.83 12.31 -15.49
CA ALA A 203 0.51 12.64 -15.99
C ALA A 203 1.62 12.33 -14.97
N GLY A 204 1.42 12.71 -13.70
CA GLY A 204 2.34 12.43 -12.60
C GLY A 204 2.55 10.94 -12.34
N ILE A 205 1.44 10.18 -12.33
CA ILE A 205 1.42 8.73 -12.17
C ILE A 205 2.06 8.04 -13.38
N MET A 206 1.66 8.43 -14.59
CA MET A 206 2.17 7.87 -15.85
C MET A 206 3.67 8.06 -15.94
N ARG A 207 4.18 9.27 -15.68
CA ARG A 207 5.62 9.58 -15.68
C ARG A 207 6.42 8.68 -14.72
N ARG A 208 5.81 8.30 -13.59
CA ARG A 208 6.43 7.50 -12.52
C ARG A 208 6.01 6.02 -12.53
N LEU A 209 5.24 5.57 -13.52
CA LEU A 209 4.60 4.25 -13.47
C LEU A 209 5.61 3.10 -13.33
N GLU A 210 6.76 3.20 -14.01
CA GLU A 210 7.82 2.18 -13.91
C GLU A 210 8.41 2.05 -12.50
N ILE A 211 8.61 3.16 -11.79
CA ILE A 211 9.13 3.15 -10.41
C ILE A 211 8.05 2.80 -9.39
N LEU A 212 6.79 3.14 -9.68
CA LEU A 212 5.63 2.76 -8.87
C LEU A 212 5.41 1.24 -8.89
N CYS A 213 5.72 0.54 -10.00
CA CYS A 213 5.76 -0.92 -10.04
C CYS A 213 6.73 -1.51 -8.99
N GLY A 214 7.83 -0.82 -8.66
CA GLY A 214 8.79 -1.29 -7.64
C GLY A 214 8.19 -1.33 -6.24
N ILE A 215 7.16 -0.53 -6.00
CA ILE A 215 6.46 -0.40 -4.73
C ILE A 215 5.17 -1.23 -4.74
N GLY A 216 4.43 -1.20 -5.85
CA GLY A 216 3.11 -1.83 -6.02
C GLY A 216 3.11 -3.25 -6.55
N MET A 217 4.22 -3.76 -7.10
CA MET A 217 4.33 -5.13 -7.63
C MET A 217 5.57 -5.81 -7.06
N PRO A 218 5.51 -6.28 -5.81
CA PRO A 218 6.65 -6.90 -5.17
C PRO A 218 6.77 -8.35 -5.67
N PHE A 219 8.00 -8.89 -5.72
CA PHE A 219 8.27 -10.28 -6.13
C PHE A 219 7.90 -10.56 -7.61
N GLU A 220 7.59 -11.82 -7.94
CA GLU A 220 7.14 -12.22 -9.29
C GLU A 220 5.72 -11.72 -9.62
N ALA A 221 5.09 -10.84 -8.82
CA ALA A 221 3.85 -10.19 -9.23
C ALA A 221 4.01 -9.43 -10.56
N ALA A 222 5.23 -8.97 -10.86
CA ALA A 222 5.59 -8.40 -12.17
C ALA A 222 5.42 -9.39 -13.34
N SER A 223 5.42 -10.71 -13.11
CA SER A 223 5.07 -11.72 -14.13
C SER A 223 3.60 -11.66 -14.58
N ARG A 224 2.73 -10.96 -13.84
CA ARG A 224 1.36 -10.64 -14.28
C ARG A 224 1.35 -9.68 -15.48
N LEU A 225 2.47 -8.99 -15.76
CA LEU A 225 2.66 -8.18 -16.95
C LEU A 225 2.87 -9.12 -18.16
N GLY A 226 1.79 -9.41 -18.89
CA GLY A 226 1.83 -10.32 -20.05
C GLY A 226 0.59 -11.19 -20.23
N ALA A 227 -0.25 -11.30 -19.20
CA ALA A 227 -1.40 -12.20 -19.20
C ALA A 227 -2.76 -11.49 -19.40
N GLU A 228 -2.80 -10.38 -20.15
CA GLU A 228 -4.03 -9.62 -20.43
C GLU A 228 -4.72 -8.96 -19.21
N MET A 229 -4.10 -8.98 -18.01
CA MET A 229 -4.78 -8.54 -16.78
C MET A 229 -4.46 -7.12 -16.28
N CYS A 230 -3.23 -6.64 -16.48
CA CYS A 230 -2.76 -5.35 -15.91
C CYS A 230 -2.10 -4.39 -16.94
N GLY A 231 -1.96 -4.81 -18.21
CA GLY A 231 -1.26 -4.06 -19.27
C GLY A 231 0.28 -4.14 -19.17
N GLU A 232 0.96 -4.26 -20.31
CA GLU A 232 2.44 -4.35 -20.39
C GLU A 232 3.13 -3.03 -20.72
N TRP A 233 2.34 -2.06 -21.16
CA TRP A 233 2.82 -0.79 -21.69
C TRP A 233 2.42 0.34 -20.75
N GLN A 234 3.26 1.35 -20.66
CA GLN A 234 2.93 2.60 -19.97
C GLN A 234 1.86 3.33 -20.79
N ALA A 235 0.60 3.00 -20.52
CA ALA A 235 -0.58 3.47 -21.24
C ALA A 235 -1.72 3.79 -20.28
N TRP A 236 -2.65 4.63 -20.73
CA TRP A 236 -3.92 4.86 -20.04
C TRP A 236 -5.06 4.80 -21.05
N GLY A 237 -6.28 4.64 -20.57
CA GLY A 237 -7.44 4.57 -21.45
C GLY A 237 -8.77 4.77 -20.74
N THR A 238 -9.71 5.37 -21.45
CA THR A 238 -11.10 5.57 -20.98
C THR A 238 -11.85 4.25 -21.04
N ASP A 239 -12.29 3.77 -19.88
CA ASP A 239 -12.95 2.48 -19.68
C ASP A 239 -12.18 1.25 -20.21
N ASN A 240 -10.88 1.41 -20.50
CA ASN A 240 -10.04 0.34 -21.03
C ASN A 240 -9.38 -0.46 -19.89
N LYS A 241 -9.65 -1.76 -19.83
CA LYS A 241 -9.10 -2.68 -18.82
C LYS A 241 -7.73 -3.27 -19.19
N ASP A 242 -7.28 -3.07 -20.42
CA ASP A 242 -6.02 -3.63 -20.94
C ASP A 242 -4.80 -2.73 -20.67
N VAL A 243 -5.02 -1.61 -19.98
CA VAL A 243 -4.03 -0.59 -19.66
C VAL A 243 -3.84 -0.48 -18.16
N PRO A 244 -2.63 -0.10 -17.68
CA PRO A 244 -2.33 -0.05 -16.25
C PRO A 244 -3.07 1.08 -15.50
N VAL A 245 -3.45 2.16 -16.19
CA VAL A 245 -4.22 3.28 -15.63
C VAL A 245 -5.52 3.42 -16.41
N ARG A 246 -6.64 3.00 -15.81
CA ARG A 246 -7.96 3.07 -16.44
C ARG A 246 -8.74 4.26 -15.89
N LYS A 247 -9.22 5.13 -16.76
CA LYS A 247 -10.17 6.18 -16.39
C LYS A 247 -11.58 5.61 -16.48
N VAL A 248 -12.20 5.32 -15.33
CA VAL A 248 -13.57 4.79 -15.29
C VAL A 248 -14.59 5.90 -15.56
N ARG A 249 -14.37 7.04 -14.92
CA ARG A 249 -15.10 8.30 -15.13
C ARG A 249 -14.25 9.44 -14.57
N GLU A 250 -14.71 10.67 -14.72
CA GLU A 250 -14.05 11.81 -14.11
C GLU A 250 -13.99 11.68 -12.57
N GLY A 251 -12.82 11.94 -12.01
CA GLY A 251 -12.49 11.77 -10.59
C GLY A 251 -12.38 10.32 -10.16
N HIS A 252 -12.27 9.38 -11.10
CA HIS A 252 -12.18 7.95 -10.81
C HIS A 252 -11.19 7.26 -11.75
N LEU A 253 -9.98 7.10 -11.24
CA LEU A 253 -8.93 6.29 -11.83
C LEU A 253 -8.86 4.92 -11.14
N GLU A 254 -8.74 3.87 -11.94
CA GLU A 254 -8.44 2.51 -11.50
C GLU A 254 -6.97 2.21 -11.83
N LEU A 255 -6.20 1.89 -10.79
CA LEU A 255 -4.76 1.61 -10.86
C LEU A 255 -4.56 0.10 -10.82
N ARG A 256 -4.21 -0.49 -11.96
CA ARG A 256 -4.26 -1.95 -12.16
C ARG A 256 -2.93 -2.65 -11.93
N CYS A 257 -1.83 -1.90 -11.87
CA CYS A 257 -0.48 -2.40 -11.55
C CYS A 257 -0.19 -2.46 -10.03
N ILE A 258 -1.19 -2.84 -9.24
CA ILE A 258 -1.05 -2.99 -7.79
C ILE A 258 -1.36 -4.44 -7.43
N ASP A 259 -0.47 -5.02 -6.63
CA ASP A 259 -0.61 -6.37 -6.10
C ASP A 259 -0.89 -6.34 -4.59
N PHE A 260 -1.70 -7.28 -4.11
CA PHE A 260 -2.04 -7.38 -2.69
C PHE A 260 -0.84 -7.74 -1.80
N MET A 261 0.22 -8.31 -2.36
CA MET A 261 1.46 -8.60 -1.63
C MET A 261 2.25 -7.35 -1.24
N SER A 262 1.86 -6.16 -1.70
CA SER A 262 2.49 -4.90 -1.31
C SER A 262 1.96 -4.35 0.01
N ASN A 263 2.81 -3.57 0.70
CA ASN A 263 2.31 -2.69 1.74
C ASN A 263 1.41 -1.61 1.14
N ILE A 264 0.11 -1.73 1.39
CA ILE A 264 -0.90 -0.86 0.79
C ILE A 264 -0.77 0.61 1.21
N TYR A 265 -0.28 0.90 2.42
CA TYR A 265 -0.05 2.28 2.85
C TYR A 265 1.06 2.94 2.03
N LEU A 266 2.16 2.21 1.82
CA LEU A 266 3.27 2.68 1.01
C LEU A 266 2.84 2.86 -0.45
N VAL A 267 2.11 1.90 -1.01
CA VAL A 267 1.57 1.98 -2.38
C VAL A 267 0.70 3.24 -2.54
N ILE A 268 -0.32 3.40 -1.71
CA ILE A 268 -1.21 4.57 -1.82
C ILE A 268 -0.43 5.86 -1.63
N ALA A 269 0.47 5.92 -0.63
CA ALA A 269 1.29 7.11 -0.40
C ALA A 269 2.11 7.48 -1.64
N SER A 270 2.70 6.50 -2.32
CA SER A 270 3.50 6.72 -3.54
C SER A 270 2.65 7.15 -4.73
N TYR A 271 1.46 6.59 -4.93
CA TYR A 271 0.55 7.05 -6.00
C TYR A 271 0.02 8.47 -5.73
N ILE A 272 -0.34 8.78 -4.49
CA ILE A 272 -0.73 10.13 -4.07
C ILE A 272 0.43 11.11 -4.28
N ALA A 273 1.65 10.72 -3.93
CA ALA A 273 2.83 11.52 -4.16
C ALA A 273 3.09 11.77 -5.65
N ALA A 274 2.98 10.73 -6.48
CA ALA A 274 3.12 10.87 -7.92
C ALA A 274 2.07 11.84 -8.50
N GLY A 275 0.83 11.71 -8.07
CA GLY A 275 -0.26 12.60 -8.44
C GLY A 275 -0.01 14.05 -8.05
N LEU A 276 0.33 14.29 -6.78
CA LEU A 276 0.66 15.62 -6.25
C LEU A 276 1.82 16.26 -7.01
N LEU A 277 2.90 15.52 -7.27
CA LEU A 277 4.05 16.02 -8.01
C LEU A 277 3.68 16.37 -9.45
N GLY A 278 2.90 15.52 -10.12
CA GLY A 278 2.36 15.81 -11.45
C GLY A 278 1.60 17.12 -11.48
N ILE A 279 0.65 17.29 -10.54
CA ILE A 279 -0.20 18.47 -10.41
C ILE A 279 0.63 19.73 -10.17
N THR A 280 1.51 19.70 -9.18
CA THR A 280 2.33 20.86 -8.78
C THR A 280 3.30 21.26 -9.89
N ALA A 281 3.93 20.30 -10.56
CA ALA A 281 4.86 20.56 -11.66
C ALA A 281 4.18 20.77 -13.03
N LYS A 282 2.84 20.62 -13.10
CA LYS A 282 2.04 20.69 -14.35
C LYS A 282 2.60 19.76 -15.43
N GLU A 283 2.91 18.53 -15.03
CA GLU A 283 3.49 17.55 -15.94
C GLU A 283 2.50 17.24 -17.08
N PRO A 284 2.96 17.17 -18.34
CA PRO A 284 2.09 16.86 -19.47
C PRO A 284 1.75 15.37 -19.49
N LEU A 285 0.50 15.04 -19.83
CA LEU A 285 0.12 13.67 -20.15
C LEU A 285 0.58 13.34 -21.57
N GLU A 286 1.74 12.67 -21.69
CA GLU A 286 2.39 12.40 -22.98
C GLU A 286 1.61 11.41 -23.85
N GLN A 287 0.96 10.43 -23.22
CA GLN A 287 0.17 9.40 -23.89
C GLN A 287 -1.24 9.90 -24.22
N LYS A 288 -1.75 9.50 -25.39
CA LYS A 288 -3.15 9.68 -25.77
C LYS A 288 -4.00 8.53 -25.21
N ASP A 289 -5.31 8.77 -25.16
CA ASP A 289 -6.31 7.78 -24.76
C ASP A 289 -6.21 6.51 -25.64
N CYS A 290 -5.93 5.38 -25.02
CA CYS A 290 -5.84 4.09 -25.68
C CYS A 290 -7.18 3.33 -25.54
N LEU A 291 -7.84 3.05 -26.66
CA LEU A 291 -9.17 2.39 -26.68
C LEU A 291 -9.12 0.86 -26.80
N GLY A 292 -7.94 0.26 -26.92
CA GLY A 292 -7.76 -1.19 -27.03
C GLY A 292 -6.48 -1.65 -26.35
N SER A 293 -6.14 -2.94 -26.46
CA SER A 293 -4.93 -3.48 -25.86
C SER A 293 -3.67 -2.91 -26.54
N PRO A 294 -2.77 -2.22 -25.81
CA PRO A 294 -1.51 -1.76 -26.37
C PRO A 294 -0.67 -2.90 -26.94
N SER A 295 -0.82 -4.13 -26.43
CA SER A 295 -0.09 -5.30 -26.91
C SER A 295 -0.59 -5.82 -28.27
N TRP A 296 -1.83 -5.51 -28.66
CA TRP A 296 -2.46 -6.03 -29.88
C TRP A 296 -2.44 -5.06 -31.08
N ILE A 297 -2.08 -3.80 -30.84
CA ILE A 297 -1.88 -2.81 -31.90
C ILE A 297 -0.44 -2.80 -32.42
N THR A 298 -0.24 -2.28 -33.63
CA THR A 298 1.10 -2.20 -34.25
C THR A 298 2.02 -1.20 -33.53
N ASP A 299 3.34 -1.34 -33.69
CA ASP A 299 4.31 -0.37 -33.16
C ASP A 299 4.04 1.05 -33.64
N LYS A 300 3.63 1.21 -34.90
CA LYS A 300 3.30 2.52 -35.47
C LYS A 300 2.09 3.13 -34.78
N GLU A 301 1.05 2.35 -34.50
CA GLU A 301 -0.13 2.80 -33.77
C GLU A 301 0.18 3.10 -32.30
N ARG A 302 1.02 2.30 -31.64
CA ARG A 302 1.51 2.62 -30.29
C ARG A 302 2.24 3.97 -30.27
N GLN A 303 3.13 4.21 -31.23
CA GLN A 303 3.88 5.47 -31.33
C GLN A 303 2.98 6.69 -31.58
N THR A 304 1.92 6.57 -32.40
CA THR A 304 0.98 7.69 -32.63
C THR A 304 0.16 8.05 -31.38
N LEU A 305 0.02 7.09 -30.45
CA LEU A 305 -0.57 7.27 -29.13
C LEU A 305 0.44 7.71 -28.05
N GLY A 306 1.73 7.85 -28.37
CA GLY A 306 2.78 8.18 -27.40
C GLY A 306 3.16 7.00 -26.47
N ILE A 307 2.69 5.79 -26.76
CA ILE A 307 2.97 4.58 -25.98
C ILE A 307 4.28 3.99 -26.46
N VAL A 308 5.40 4.43 -25.88
CA VAL A 308 6.75 4.03 -26.31
C VAL A 308 7.53 3.24 -25.27
N LYS A 309 7.05 3.17 -24.03
CA LYS A 309 7.70 2.47 -22.92
C LYS A 309 6.90 1.26 -22.47
N ARG A 310 7.61 0.15 -22.22
CA ARG A 310 7.08 -1.04 -21.54
C ARG A 310 7.31 -0.91 -20.04
N LEU A 311 6.40 -1.48 -19.26
CA LEU A 311 6.58 -1.59 -17.82
C LEU A 311 7.69 -2.62 -17.49
N PRO A 312 8.36 -2.49 -16.33
CA PRO A 312 9.41 -3.43 -15.93
C PRO A 312 8.81 -4.82 -15.72
N SER A 313 9.27 -5.82 -16.47
CA SER A 313 8.77 -7.20 -16.37
C SER A 313 9.24 -7.98 -15.14
N THR A 314 10.05 -7.36 -14.26
CA THR A 314 10.54 -8.00 -13.02
C THR A 314 10.56 -6.97 -11.89
N SER A 315 10.28 -7.42 -10.66
CA SER A 315 10.37 -6.55 -9.47
C SER A 315 11.78 -5.99 -9.28
N THR A 316 12.83 -6.74 -9.61
CA THR A 316 14.22 -6.25 -9.58
C THR A 316 14.44 -5.09 -10.54
N ALA A 317 13.93 -5.17 -11.78
CA ALA A 317 14.10 -4.10 -12.76
C ALA A 317 13.35 -2.83 -12.38
N SER A 318 12.21 -2.93 -11.69
CA SER A 318 11.51 -1.77 -11.15
C SER A 318 12.20 -1.18 -9.91
N LEU A 319 12.76 -2.01 -9.03
CA LEU A 319 13.49 -1.56 -7.84
C LEU A 319 14.79 -0.83 -8.21
N ILE A 320 15.55 -1.34 -9.20
CA ILE A 320 16.74 -0.65 -9.70
C ILE A 320 16.38 0.74 -10.24
N ARG A 321 15.29 0.86 -11.01
CA ARG A 321 14.84 2.18 -11.51
C ARG A 321 14.47 3.13 -10.37
N LEU A 322 13.74 2.63 -9.36
CA LEU A 322 13.35 3.42 -8.18
C LEU A 322 14.57 3.86 -7.35
N GLU A 323 15.58 3.01 -7.23
CA GLU A 323 16.83 3.36 -6.54
C GLU A 323 17.63 4.42 -7.31
N GLN A 324 17.70 4.29 -8.64
CA GLN A 324 18.42 5.23 -9.51
C GLN A 324 17.79 6.62 -9.51
N ASP A 325 16.47 6.71 -9.60
CA ASP A 325 15.73 7.96 -9.54
C ASP A 325 14.36 7.75 -8.90
N ARG A 326 14.17 8.35 -7.73
CA ARG A 326 12.92 8.31 -6.97
C ARG A 326 11.89 9.31 -7.50
N MET A 327 12.29 10.20 -8.41
CA MET A 327 11.46 11.19 -9.09
C MET A 327 10.64 12.06 -8.11
N GLY A 328 11.23 12.39 -6.96
CA GLY A 328 10.65 13.22 -5.90
C GLY A 328 9.62 12.52 -5.00
N LEU A 329 9.38 11.22 -5.17
CA LEU A 329 8.42 10.48 -4.33
C LEU A 329 8.77 10.58 -2.85
N ASP A 330 10.06 10.50 -2.53
CA ASP A 330 10.60 10.54 -1.18
C ASP A 330 10.53 11.94 -0.54
N ASP A 331 10.50 13.01 -1.35
CA ASP A 331 10.19 14.36 -0.85
C ASP A 331 8.76 14.45 -0.30
N VAL A 332 7.82 13.67 -0.85
CA VAL A 332 6.42 13.67 -0.41
C VAL A 332 6.21 12.69 0.74
N ILE A 333 6.59 11.42 0.58
CA ILE A 333 6.26 10.35 1.54
C ILE A 333 7.26 10.24 2.70
N GLY A 334 8.45 10.84 2.56
CA GLY A 334 9.53 10.82 3.54
C GLY A 334 10.76 10.04 3.08
N THR A 335 11.91 10.72 3.08
CA THR A 335 13.21 10.18 2.65
C THR A 335 13.61 8.93 3.44
N LYS A 336 13.45 8.95 4.76
CA LYS A 336 13.84 7.82 5.63
C LYS A 336 13.00 6.57 5.39
N LEU A 337 11.70 6.72 5.13
CA LEU A 337 10.83 5.61 4.76
C LEU A 337 11.26 5.00 3.42
N MET A 338 11.54 5.83 2.40
CA MET A 338 11.97 5.34 1.09
C MET A 338 13.36 4.69 1.13
N GLU A 339 14.32 5.28 1.84
CA GLU A 339 15.65 4.72 2.08
C GLU A 339 15.56 3.36 2.78
N PHE A 340 14.74 3.27 3.83
CA PHE A 340 14.51 2.02 4.54
C PHE A 340 13.89 0.97 3.62
N PHE A 341 12.83 1.32 2.88
CA PHE A 341 12.19 0.44 1.92
C PHE A 341 13.20 -0.13 0.91
N LEU A 342 13.94 0.73 0.22
CA LEU A 342 14.94 0.32 -0.77
C LEU A 342 16.03 -0.53 -0.15
N LYS A 343 16.56 -0.14 1.03
CA LYS A 343 17.60 -0.89 1.72
C LYS A 343 17.18 -2.33 2.02
N VAL A 344 15.94 -2.56 2.47
CA VAL A 344 15.47 -3.93 2.72
C VAL A 344 15.20 -4.66 1.39
N ARG A 345 14.46 -4.04 0.47
CA ARG A 345 14.06 -4.68 -0.81
C ARG A 345 15.21 -5.03 -1.73
N MET A 346 16.29 -4.24 -1.73
CA MET A 346 17.48 -4.53 -2.54
C MET A 346 18.27 -5.73 -2.00
N THR A 347 17.98 -6.18 -0.78
CA THR A 347 18.61 -7.37 -0.19
C THR A 347 17.80 -8.64 -0.37
N ASP A 348 16.60 -8.53 -0.95
CA ASP A 348 15.83 -9.66 -1.46
C ASP A 348 16.56 -10.24 -2.69
N THR A 349 17.72 -10.88 -2.47
CA THR A 349 18.39 -11.63 -3.52
C THR A 349 17.64 -12.93 -3.78
N LYS A 350 17.58 -13.34 -5.05
CA LYS A 350 16.91 -14.54 -5.60
C LYS A 350 17.29 -15.89 -4.93
N VAL A 351 18.11 -15.91 -3.88
CA VAL A 351 18.78 -17.13 -3.40
C VAL A 351 17.82 -18.11 -2.73
N ASP A 352 16.74 -17.67 -2.05
CA ASP A 352 15.89 -18.59 -1.25
C ASP A 352 14.50 -18.92 -1.81
N TRP A 353 14.10 -18.37 -2.96
CA TRP A 353 12.76 -18.66 -3.50
C TRP A 353 12.66 -20.02 -4.20
N LYS A 354 13.78 -20.61 -4.64
CA LYS A 354 13.80 -21.99 -5.16
C LYS A 354 13.53 -23.01 -4.06
N GLU A 355 14.04 -22.79 -2.85
CA GLU A 355 13.77 -23.69 -1.71
C GLU A 355 12.33 -23.53 -1.20
N LEU A 356 11.76 -22.32 -1.22
CA LEU A 356 10.32 -22.12 -0.94
C LEU A 356 9.42 -22.67 -2.05
N GLN A 357 9.86 -22.69 -3.31
CA GLN A 357 9.17 -23.39 -4.40
C GLN A 357 9.23 -24.91 -4.26
N LEU A 358 10.32 -25.48 -3.75
CA LEU A 358 10.45 -26.93 -3.51
C LEU A 358 9.64 -27.43 -2.30
N VAL A 359 9.03 -26.53 -1.53
CA VAL A 359 8.02 -26.86 -0.51
C VAL A 359 6.58 -26.68 -1.06
N LEU A 360 6.44 -26.18 -2.28
CA LEU A 360 5.16 -25.92 -2.97
C LEU A 360 5.06 -26.58 -4.36
N TYR A 361 5.94 -27.54 -4.66
CA TYR A 361 5.87 -28.51 -5.77
C TYR A 361 6.35 -29.87 -5.28
#